data_AF-A0A969LL16-F1
#
_entry.id   AF-A0A969LL16-F1
#
_cell.length_a   1.000
_cell.length_b   1.000
_cell.length_c   1.000
_cell.angle_alpha   90.00
_cell.angle_beta   90.00
_cell.angle_gamma   90.00
#
_symmetry.space_group_name_H-M   'P 1'
#
loop_
_entity.id
_entity.type
_entity.pdbx_description
1 polymer ?
#
loop_
_entity_poly.entity_id
_entity_poly.type
_entity_poly.pdbx_seq_one_letter_code
_entity_poly.pdbx_strand_id
1 'polypeptide(L)'
;MADKNTLFKNLHLSNVKKEVLQELELLIIDEVSMVRCDMLDAMDTILRHYRKRWSLPFGGVQVLYIGDLYQLPPVMPDAEWQILQEYYGGPFFFNAKVVAEAPPLYIELKKIYRQNEQLFIDVLNRVRNNNVSDDDLHLLNGKYQPAFNPAKEEKFITLTTHNYKADAINTAELEKLSSKLYRFEGKIDRDFSDKALPTDMILQLKEGAQVMFVKNDSDPIKRYFNGKLASIKTIEGEKITVTFDNNEPGLELKKETWRNIRYTYNKAAESMDEEELGSFTQYPIRLAWAVTIHKSQGLTFEKAVIDAGASFAAGQVYVALSRCTSLNGLVLYSRILPHSIATDERVIAFAQKEVEAAELEKVLESEKKKYWSEALLKLFDWKKPAETIQEFLQLVPGKKLPDPVKAMELAHSLVKKANEQTEVAEKFQLQLRPLFEQTLQTGNTGLLKERMQKAIVWFANAIAKDLLQPLQQHIASLQYASKVRKYLDEVRGIEMSLWQQLQKMLYAKYGDIAF
;
A
#
# COMPACT_ATOMS: atom_id res chain seq x y z
N MET A 1 -24.31 -8.48 -1.88
CA MET A 1 -23.81 -9.63 -1.08
C MET A 1 -23.12 -10.59 -2.04
N ALA A 2 -21.81 -10.78 -1.92
CA ALA A 2 -21.18 -11.96 -2.51
C ALA A 2 -21.10 -12.98 -1.38
N ASP A 3 -21.86 -14.08 -1.45
CA ASP A 3 -21.52 -15.29 -0.70
C ASP A 3 -20.00 -15.54 -0.90
N LYS A 4 -19.28 -16.12 0.07
CA LYS A 4 -17.86 -16.48 -0.12
C LYS A 4 -17.68 -17.20 -1.46
N ASN A 5 -18.63 -18.06 -1.83
CA ASN A 5 -18.65 -18.73 -3.12
C ASN A 5 -18.82 -17.75 -4.30
N THR A 6 -19.68 -16.74 -4.20
CA THR A 6 -19.83 -15.68 -5.21
C THR A 6 -18.58 -14.79 -5.31
N LEU A 7 -17.93 -14.48 -4.18
CA LEU A 7 -16.70 -13.69 -4.15
C LEU A 7 -15.61 -14.42 -4.94
N PHE A 8 -15.38 -15.70 -4.64
CA PHE A 8 -14.39 -16.51 -5.37
C PHE A 8 -14.82 -16.83 -6.81
N LYS A 9 -16.12 -16.99 -7.09
CA LYS A 9 -16.63 -17.21 -8.44
C LYS A 9 -16.34 -16.03 -9.37
N ASN A 10 -16.41 -14.81 -8.85
CA ASN A 10 -16.13 -13.59 -9.61
C ASN A 10 -14.64 -13.21 -9.59
N LEU A 11 -13.84 -13.83 -8.72
CA LEU A 11 -12.43 -13.53 -8.55
C LEU A 11 -11.55 -14.52 -9.34
N HIS A 12 -11.31 -14.20 -10.61
CA HIS A 12 -10.36 -14.93 -11.44
C HIS A 12 -8.93 -14.44 -11.20
N LEU A 13 -8.23 -15.04 -10.21
CA LEU A 13 -6.81 -14.79 -9.99
C LEU A 13 -5.95 -15.71 -10.87
N SER A 14 -5.00 -15.11 -11.60
CA SER A 14 -3.93 -15.86 -12.26
C SER A 14 -3.07 -16.60 -11.22
N ASN A 15 -2.41 -17.69 -11.62
CA ASN A 15 -1.50 -18.42 -10.73
C ASN A 15 -0.43 -17.51 -10.13
N VAL A 16 0.07 -16.57 -10.92
CA VAL A 16 1.04 -15.56 -10.49
C VAL A 16 0.50 -14.69 -9.36
N LYS A 17 -0.74 -14.18 -9.45
CA LYS A 17 -1.35 -13.43 -8.34
C LYS A 17 -1.51 -14.28 -7.08
N LYS A 18 -1.81 -15.58 -7.22
CA LYS A 18 -1.90 -16.49 -6.07
C LYS A 18 -0.55 -16.65 -5.38
N GLU A 19 0.53 -16.78 -6.15
CA GLU A 19 1.90 -16.85 -5.60
C GLU A 19 2.28 -15.56 -4.87
N VAL A 20 1.99 -14.38 -5.46
CA VAL A 20 2.20 -13.10 -4.77
C VAL A 20 1.43 -13.04 -3.45
N LEU A 21 0.16 -13.44 -3.43
CA LEU A 21 -0.63 -13.46 -2.20
C LEU A 21 -0.08 -14.47 -1.18
N GLN A 22 0.58 -15.55 -1.60
CA GLN A 22 1.19 -16.57 -0.74
C GLN A 22 2.52 -16.12 -0.13
N GLU A 23 3.27 -15.28 -0.84
CA GLU A 23 4.57 -14.78 -0.39
C GLU A 23 4.47 -13.37 0.24
N LEU A 24 3.30 -12.72 0.19
CA LEU A 24 3.06 -11.43 0.85
C LEU A 24 3.34 -11.51 2.36
N GLU A 25 4.19 -10.62 2.88
CA GLU A 25 4.49 -10.55 4.32
C GLU A 25 3.86 -9.32 4.97
N LEU A 26 3.89 -8.18 4.28
CA LEU A 26 3.36 -6.90 4.74
C LEU A 26 2.41 -6.31 3.70
N LEU A 27 1.23 -5.90 4.14
CA LEU A 27 0.26 -5.14 3.38
C LEU A 27 0.14 -3.74 3.95
N ILE A 28 0.48 -2.72 3.16
CA ILE A 28 0.33 -1.32 3.55
C ILE A 28 -0.94 -0.77 2.89
N ILE A 29 -1.83 -0.19 3.70
CA ILE A 29 -3.06 0.47 3.25
C ILE A 29 -2.95 1.94 3.63
N ASP A 30 -2.67 2.78 2.64
CA ASP A 30 -2.69 4.23 2.79
C ASP A 30 -4.10 4.80 2.65
N GLU A 31 -4.35 5.96 3.26
CA GLU A 31 -5.67 6.60 3.37
C GLU A 31 -6.80 5.64 3.83
N VAL A 32 -6.51 4.85 4.87
CA VAL A 32 -7.42 3.83 5.43
C VAL A 32 -8.79 4.39 5.86
N SER A 33 -8.87 5.70 6.15
CA SER A 33 -10.11 6.39 6.50
C SER A 33 -11.18 6.27 5.42
N MET A 34 -10.78 6.12 4.14
CA MET A 34 -11.69 5.96 3.02
C MET A 34 -12.01 4.48 2.69
N VAL A 35 -11.41 3.53 3.41
CA VAL A 35 -11.62 2.09 3.19
C VAL A 35 -12.87 1.62 3.93
N ARG A 36 -13.76 0.95 3.20
CA ARG A 36 -14.99 0.37 3.76
C ARG A 36 -14.71 -0.90 4.55
N CYS A 37 -15.50 -1.16 5.60
CA CYS A 37 -15.42 -2.40 6.39
C CYS A 37 -15.55 -3.68 5.55
N ASP A 38 -16.52 -3.72 4.64
CA ASP A 38 -16.81 -4.89 3.80
C ASP A 38 -15.69 -5.18 2.79
N MET A 39 -15.03 -4.13 2.29
CA MET A 39 -13.84 -4.26 1.46
C MET A 39 -12.68 -4.89 2.24
N LEU A 40 -12.46 -4.47 3.48
CA LEU A 40 -11.40 -5.02 4.33
C LEU A 40 -11.66 -6.49 4.68
N ASP A 41 -12.90 -6.87 5.00
CA ASP A 41 -13.28 -8.27 5.23
C ASP A 41 -13.21 -9.14 3.96
N ALA A 42 -13.45 -8.55 2.79
CA ALA A 42 -13.21 -9.22 1.52
C ALA A 42 -11.71 -9.49 1.30
N MET A 43 -10.84 -8.52 1.59
CA MET A 43 -9.38 -8.69 1.54
C MET A 43 -8.91 -9.80 2.50
N ASP A 44 -9.40 -9.80 3.74
CA ASP A 44 -9.15 -10.86 4.73
C ASP A 44 -9.55 -12.24 4.20
N THR A 45 -10.78 -12.37 3.70
CA THR A 45 -11.32 -13.62 3.16
C THR A 45 -10.48 -14.17 2.01
N ILE A 46 -10.06 -13.29 1.09
CA ILE A 46 -9.20 -13.64 -0.04
C ILE A 46 -7.84 -14.13 0.44
N LEU A 47 -7.20 -13.40 1.36
CA LEU A 47 -5.87 -13.77 1.87
C LEU A 47 -5.90 -15.08 2.65
N ARG A 48 -6.87 -15.28 3.54
CA ARG A 48 -7.06 -16.56 4.27
C ARG A 48 -7.14 -17.75 3.33
N HIS A 49 -7.91 -17.62 2.25
CA HIS A 49 -8.12 -18.67 1.25
C HIS A 49 -6.84 -18.97 0.46
N TYR A 50 -6.26 -17.97 -0.21
CA TYR A 50 -5.12 -18.22 -1.11
C TYR A 50 -3.83 -18.56 -0.38
N ARG A 51 -3.66 -18.08 0.86
CA ARG A 51 -2.54 -18.43 1.73
C ARG A 51 -2.74 -19.76 2.47
N LYS A 52 -3.92 -20.38 2.33
CA LYS A 52 -4.32 -21.61 3.05
C LYS A 52 -4.16 -21.49 4.58
N ARG A 53 -4.36 -20.28 5.11
CA ARG A 53 -4.23 -19.93 6.54
C ARG A 53 -5.58 -19.41 7.04
N TRP A 54 -6.56 -20.31 7.03
CA TRP A 54 -7.98 -20.01 7.25
C TRP A 54 -8.31 -19.47 8.64
N SER A 55 -7.53 -19.83 9.65
CA SER A 55 -7.73 -19.43 11.04
C SER A 55 -6.98 -18.16 11.43
N LEU A 56 -6.14 -17.60 10.56
CA LEU A 56 -5.33 -16.42 10.86
C LEU A 56 -5.91 -15.20 10.14
N PRO A 57 -6.12 -14.06 10.83
CA PRO A 57 -6.42 -12.77 10.20
C PRO A 57 -5.49 -12.46 9.03
N PHE A 58 -6.06 -12.04 7.91
CA PHE A 58 -5.40 -11.77 6.64
C PHE A 58 -4.50 -12.91 6.15
N GLY A 59 -4.80 -14.17 6.50
CA GLY A 59 -3.94 -15.30 6.21
C GLY A 59 -2.54 -15.20 6.85
N GLY A 60 -2.42 -14.48 7.97
CA GLY A 60 -1.17 -14.23 8.68
C GLY A 60 -0.25 -13.20 8.02
N VAL A 61 -0.80 -12.30 7.19
CA VAL A 61 -0.11 -11.13 6.65
C VAL A 61 -0.12 -10.01 7.69
N GLN A 62 1.00 -9.32 7.89
CA GLN A 62 1.03 -8.10 8.69
C GLN A 62 0.35 -6.98 7.93
N VAL A 63 -0.55 -6.23 8.56
CA VAL A 63 -1.23 -5.10 7.92
C VAL A 63 -0.86 -3.79 8.62
N LEU A 64 -0.37 -2.82 7.84
CA LEU A 64 -0.09 -1.46 8.29
C LEU A 64 -1.13 -0.52 7.69
N TYR A 65 -1.92 0.09 8.57
CA TYR A 65 -2.93 1.07 8.20
C TYR A 65 -2.37 2.48 8.39
N ILE A 66 -2.44 3.31 7.36
CA ILE A 66 -2.01 4.70 7.38
C ILE A 66 -3.20 5.55 6.94
N GLY A 67 -3.47 6.64 7.65
CA GLY A 67 -4.53 7.58 7.30
C GLY A 67 -4.99 8.40 8.49
N ASP A 68 -5.86 9.37 8.21
CA ASP A 68 -6.46 10.25 9.22
C ASP A 68 -7.98 10.05 9.23
N LEU A 69 -8.48 9.48 10.32
CA LEU A 69 -9.90 9.12 10.44
C LEU A 69 -10.82 10.33 10.59
N TYR A 70 -10.25 11.49 10.93
CA TYR A 70 -10.97 12.76 11.01
C TYR A 70 -11.08 13.48 9.66
N GLN A 71 -10.45 12.94 8.61
CA GLN A 71 -10.63 13.41 7.23
C GLN A 71 -11.89 12.79 6.62
N LEU A 72 -11.89 12.51 5.31
CA LEU A 72 -13.08 12.01 4.64
C LEU A 72 -13.40 10.57 5.07
N PRO A 73 -14.66 10.27 5.41
CA PRO A 73 -15.12 8.91 5.67
C PRO A 73 -15.16 8.10 4.36
N PRO A 74 -15.34 6.76 4.44
CA PRO A 74 -15.57 5.96 3.24
C PRO A 74 -16.85 6.41 2.52
N VAL A 75 -16.79 6.48 1.20
CA VAL A 75 -17.98 6.77 0.38
C VAL A 75 -18.88 5.53 0.38
N MET A 76 -20.07 5.67 0.97
CA MET A 76 -21.05 4.59 1.08
C MET A 76 -22.42 5.06 0.56
N PRO A 77 -22.86 4.60 -0.61
CA PRO A 77 -24.21 4.90 -1.11
C PRO A 77 -25.29 4.34 -0.18
N ASP A 78 -26.38 5.08 0.03
CA ASP A 78 -27.46 4.71 0.96
C ASP A 78 -28.05 3.32 0.67
N ALA A 79 -28.27 3.01 -0.61
CA ALA A 79 -28.81 1.71 -1.02
C ALA A 79 -27.87 0.53 -0.65
N GLU A 80 -26.56 0.75 -0.67
CA GLU A 80 -25.60 -0.25 -0.23
C GLU A 80 -25.55 -0.35 1.30
N TRP A 81 -25.57 0.81 1.98
CA TRP A 81 -25.56 0.85 3.45
C TRP A 81 -26.79 0.20 4.07
N GLN A 82 -27.97 0.38 3.48
CA GLN A 82 -29.21 -0.24 3.93
C GLN A 82 -29.12 -1.76 4.08
N ILE A 83 -28.29 -2.39 3.24
CA ILE A 83 -28.03 -3.83 3.27
C ILE A 83 -26.90 -4.15 4.27
N LEU A 84 -25.84 -3.35 4.29
CA LEU A 84 -24.65 -3.62 5.10
C LEU A 84 -24.84 -3.35 6.60
N GLN A 85 -25.73 -2.43 6.98
CA GLN A 85 -25.98 -2.07 8.37
C GLN A 85 -26.48 -3.23 9.24
N GLU A 86 -27.05 -4.28 8.64
CA GLU A 86 -27.45 -5.50 9.36
C GLU A 86 -26.25 -6.31 9.86
N TYR A 87 -25.06 -6.12 9.26
CA TYR A 87 -23.86 -6.91 9.52
C TYR A 87 -22.73 -6.11 10.18
N TYR A 88 -22.74 -4.79 10.03
CA TYR A 88 -21.66 -3.90 10.45
C TYR A 88 -22.20 -2.73 11.27
N GLY A 89 -21.52 -2.37 12.35
CA GLY A 89 -21.86 -1.20 13.18
C GLY A 89 -21.52 0.16 12.54
N GLY A 90 -20.90 0.18 11.37
CA GLY A 90 -20.55 1.38 10.63
C GLY A 90 -19.79 1.07 9.33
N PRO A 91 -19.64 2.06 8.44
CA PRO A 91 -18.98 1.83 7.16
C PRO A 91 -17.45 1.83 7.25
N PHE A 92 -16.86 2.28 8.36
CA PHE A 92 -15.41 2.45 8.51
C PHE A 92 -14.64 1.13 8.58
N PHE A 93 -13.38 1.12 8.16
CA PHE A 93 -12.52 -0.07 8.22
C PHE A 93 -12.47 -0.73 9.61
N PHE A 94 -12.51 0.05 10.70
CA PHE A 94 -12.48 -0.48 12.07
C PHE A 94 -13.77 -1.17 12.51
N ASN A 95 -14.83 -1.10 11.69
CA ASN A 95 -16.06 -1.89 11.87
C ASN A 95 -15.98 -3.26 11.17
N ALA A 96 -14.90 -3.56 10.43
CA ALA A 96 -14.69 -4.87 9.82
C ALA A 96 -14.55 -5.97 10.88
N LYS A 97 -15.03 -7.17 10.57
CA LYS A 97 -14.98 -8.31 11.49
C LYS A 97 -13.56 -8.75 11.76
N VAL A 98 -12.69 -8.70 10.75
CA VAL A 98 -11.26 -9.01 10.91
C VAL A 98 -10.56 -8.06 11.89
N VAL A 99 -10.98 -6.78 11.95
CA VAL A 99 -10.42 -5.82 12.89
C VAL A 99 -10.94 -6.08 14.31
N ALA A 100 -12.17 -6.57 14.47
CA ALA A 100 -12.66 -7.02 15.77
C ALA A 100 -11.93 -8.29 16.26
N GLU A 101 -11.56 -9.20 15.34
CA GLU A 101 -10.78 -10.40 15.63
C GLU A 101 -9.32 -10.08 15.99
N ALA A 102 -8.70 -9.14 15.27
CA ALA A 102 -7.34 -8.68 15.50
C ALA A 102 -7.25 -7.14 15.44
N PRO A 103 -7.51 -6.46 16.57
CA PRO A 103 -7.43 -5.01 16.64
C PRO A 103 -6.01 -4.51 16.35
N PRO A 104 -5.82 -3.52 15.46
CA PRO A 104 -4.50 -2.95 15.22
C PRO A 104 -4.06 -2.09 16.41
N LEU A 105 -2.74 -1.96 16.57
CA LEU A 105 -2.15 -0.96 17.44
C LEU A 105 -2.38 0.44 16.85
N TYR A 106 -3.05 1.31 17.58
CA TYR A 106 -3.29 2.70 17.16
C TYR A 106 -2.18 3.62 17.68
N ILE A 107 -1.55 4.36 16.77
CA ILE A 107 -0.48 5.33 17.07
C ILE A 107 -0.82 6.63 16.35
N GLU A 108 -0.99 7.73 17.09
CA GLU A 108 -1.20 9.06 16.50
C GLU A 108 0.11 9.84 16.35
N LEU A 109 0.35 10.38 15.15
CA LEU A 109 1.46 11.30 14.91
C LEU A 109 1.05 12.73 15.26
N LYS A 110 1.58 13.26 16.37
CA LYS A 110 1.16 14.56 16.94
C LYS A 110 1.86 15.78 16.32
N LYS A 111 2.97 15.58 15.61
CA LYS A 111 3.75 16.69 15.02
C LYS A 111 3.23 17.04 13.63
N ILE A 112 2.72 18.26 13.50
CA ILE A 112 2.26 18.84 12.22
C ILE A 112 3.45 19.51 11.51
N TYR A 113 3.59 19.22 10.21
CA TYR A 113 4.65 19.77 9.36
C TYR A 113 4.14 20.73 8.27
N ARG A 114 2.84 20.67 7.93
CA ARG A 114 2.28 21.43 6.81
C ARG A 114 2.06 22.90 7.17
N GLN A 115 1.51 23.16 8.34
CA GLN A 115 1.31 24.50 8.88
C GLN A 115 2.44 24.85 9.84
N ASN A 116 2.82 26.12 9.88
CA ASN A 116 3.83 26.68 10.79
C ASN A 116 3.23 27.71 11.78
N GLU A 117 2.03 28.21 11.53
CA GLU A 117 1.32 29.16 12.38
C GLU A 117 0.59 28.43 13.52
N GLN A 118 1.05 28.61 14.76
CA GLN A 118 0.45 27.92 15.92
C GLN A 118 -1.05 28.19 16.06
N LEU A 119 -1.46 29.45 15.89
CA LEU A 119 -2.89 29.83 15.93
C LEU A 119 -3.71 29.03 14.91
N PHE A 120 -3.19 28.84 13.69
CA PHE A 120 -3.91 28.11 12.65
C PHE A 120 -3.93 26.61 12.92
N ILE A 121 -2.81 26.05 13.39
CA ILE A 121 -2.73 24.66 13.87
C ILE A 121 -3.78 24.38 14.94
N ASP A 122 -3.89 25.27 15.92
CA ASP A 122 -4.82 25.12 17.04
C ASP A 122 -6.28 25.15 16.58
N VAL A 123 -6.62 26.08 15.68
CA VAL A 123 -7.95 26.15 15.05
C VAL A 123 -8.24 24.87 14.27
N LEU A 124 -7.30 24.39 13.45
CA LEU A 124 -7.47 23.16 12.67
C LEU A 124 -7.68 21.94 13.56
N ASN A 125 -6.95 21.83 14.67
CA ASN A 125 -7.12 20.75 15.65
C ASN A 125 -8.48 20.82 16.35
N ARG A 126 -9.00 22.02 16.64
CA ARG A 126 -10.35 22.19 17.19
C ARG A 126 -11.42 21.83 16.18
N VAL A 127 -11.25 22.21 14.90
CA VAL A 127 -12.14 21.77 13.81
C VAL A 127 -12.11 20.25 13.64
N ARG A 128 -10.92 19.63 13.67
CA ARG A 128 -10.73 18.17 13.56
C ARG A 128 -11.48 17.40 14.65
N ASN A 129 -11.41 17.88 15.88
CA ASN A 129 -11.96 17.22 17.07
C ASN A 129 -13.38 17.68 17.44
N ASN A 130 -14.06 18.42 16.56
CA ASN A 130 -15.40 18.96 16.80
C ASN A 130 -15.52 19.83 18.08
N ASN A 131 -14.45 20.55 18.42
CA ASN A 131 -14.34 21.42 19.59
C ASN A 131 -14.14 22.90 19.17
N VAL A 132 -14.76 23.31 18.07
CA VAL A 132 -14.65 24.66 17.55
C VAL A 132 -15.36 25.66 18.48
N SER A 133 -14.69 26.76 18.80
CA SER A 133 -15.29 27.86 19.58
C SER A 133 -15.91 28.92 18.67
N ASP A 134 -16.73 29.81 19.23
CA ASP A 134 -17.26 30.96 18.49
C ASP A 134 -16.15 31.88 17.99
N ASP A 135 -15.07 32.05 18.77
CA ASP A 135 -13.90 32.84 18.36
C ASP A 135 -13.18 32.21 17.15
N ASP A 136 -13.09 30.88 17.10
CA ASP A 136 -12.54 30.17 15.94
C ASP A 136 -13.41 30.40 14.70
N LEU A 137 -14.73 30.32 14.86
CA LEU A 137 -15.66 30.59 13.76
C LEU A 137 -15.59 32.05 13.32
N HIS A 138 -15.44 33.00 14.24
CA HIS A 138 -15.23 34.41 13.93
C HIS A 138 -13.92 34.62 13.17
N LEU A 139 -12.83 33.97 13.60
CA LEU A 139 -11.53 34.03 12.93
C LEU A 139 -11.60 33.46 11.50
N LEU A 140 -12.18 32.27 11.34
CA LEU A 140 -12.35 31.63 10.03
C LEU A 140 -13.27 32.44 9.13
N ASN A 141 -14.44 32.85 9.62
CA ASN A 141 -15.39 33.66 8.85
C ASN A 141 -14.89 35.09 8.58
N GLY A 142 -13.87 35.56 9.29
CA GLY A 142 -13.12 36.78 8.91
C GLY A 142 -12.43 36.66 7.54
N LYS A 143 -12.22 35.44 7.03
CA LYS A 143 -11.71 35.17 5.68
C LYS A 143 -12.81 35.06 4.62
N TYR A 144 -14.07 35.27 4.98
CA TYR A 144 -15.21 35.23 4.06
C TYR A 144 -15.21 36.41 3.10
N GLN A 145 -15.01 36.12 1.80
CA GLN A 145 -14.97 37.11 0.73
C GLN A 145 -15.70 36.55 -0.52
N PRO A 146 -17.04 36.66 -0.58
CA PRO A 146 -17.84 36.04 -1.65
C PRO A 146 -17.63 36.69 -3.03
N ALA A 147 -17.12 37.93 -3.07
CA ALA A 147 -16.76 38.64 -4.28
C ALA A 147 -15.25 38.59 -4.57
N PHE A 148 -14.51 37.68 -3.93
CA PHE A 148 -13.06 37.59 -4.12
C PHE A 148 -12.73 37.14 -5.54
N ASN A 149 -11.98 38.00 -6.22
CA ASN A 149 -11.47 37.77 -7.56
C ASN A 149 -9.96 37.98 -7.52
N PRO A 150 -9.17 36.90 -7.36
CA PRO A 150 -7.73 37.01 -7.23
C PRO A 150 -7.10 37.58 -8.50
N ALA A 151 -6.00 38.32 -8.34
CA ALA A 151 -5.15 38.65 -9.48
C ALA A 151 -4.60 37.35 -10.11
N LYS A 152 -4.42 37.33 -11.43
CA LYS A 152 -4.03 36.11 -12.17
C LYS A 152 -2.68 35.57 -11.72
N GLU A 153 -1.84 36.42 -11.18
CA GLU A 153 -0.48 36.14 -10.71
C GLU A 153 -0.48 35.40 -9.36
N GLU A 154 -1.56 35.46 -8.59
CA GLU A 154 -1.59 34.94 -7.22
C GLU A 154 -1.91 33.44 -7.10
N LYS A 155 -2.18 32.76 -8.22
CA LYS A 155 -2.33 31.30 -8.35
C LYS A 155 -3.19 30.62 -7.28
N PHE A 156 -4.33 31.21 -6.95
CA PHE A 156 -5.31 30.58 -6.06
C PHE A 156 -5.92 29.35 -6.73
N ILE A 157 -6.09 28.27 -5.97
CA ILE A 157 -6.93 27.14 -6.35
C ILE A 157 -8.23 27.15 -5.55
N THR A 158 -9.36 26.90 -6.22
CA THR A 158 -10.67 26.82 -5.59
C THR A 158 -10.98 25.37 -5.20
N LEU A 159 -11.21 25.11 -3.92
CA LEU A 159 -11.65 23.82 -3.41
C LEU A 159 -13.17 23.82 -3.29
N THR A 160 -13.82 22.93 -4.03
CA THR A 160 -15.30 22.85 -4.10
C THR A 160 -15.81 21.49 -3.64
N THR A 161 -17.08 21.41 -3.27
CA THR A 161 -17.67 20.16 -2.78
C THR A 161 -17.98 19.14 -3.88
N HIS A 162 -18.21 19.57 -5.13
CA HIS A 162 -18.72 18.72 -6.22
C HIS A 162 -17.93 18.88 -7.53
N ASN A 163 -17.77 17.79 -8.30
CA ASN A 163 -17.02 17.80 -9.56
C ASN A 163 -17.58 18.82 -10.56
N TYR A 164 -18.92 18.86 -10.74
CA TYR A 164 -19.55 19.77 -11.71
C TYR A 164 -19.22 21.24 -11.45
N LYS A 165 -19.05 21.67 -10.19
CA LYS A 165 -18.64 23.04 -9.84
C LYS A 165 -17.19 23.29 -10.26
N ALA A 166 -16.29 22.36 -9.94
CA ALA A 166 -14.89 22.46 -10.31
C ALA A 166 -14.72 22.51 -11.84
N ASP A 167 -15.44 21.65 -12.55
CA ASP A 167 -15.40 21.58 -14.02
C ASP A 167 -15.94 22.89 -14.64
N ALA A 168 -17.07 23.41 -14.14
CA ALA A 168 -17.61 24.69 -14.60
C ALA A 168 -16.64 25.87 -14.42
N ILE A 169 -15.96 25.96 -13.26
CA ILE A 169 -14.95 27.00 -13.01
C ILE A 169 -13.76 26.83 -13.97
N ASN A 170 -13.22 25.62 -14.11
CA ASN A 170 -12.09 25.35 -14.99
C ASN A 170 -12.42 25.67 -16.46
N THR A 171 -13.62 25.31 -16.94
CA THR A 171 -14.08 25.64 -18.29
C THR A 171 -14.22 27.15 -18.47
N ALA A 172 -14.90 27.84 -17.55
CA ALA A 172 -15.10 29.28 -17.65
C ALA A 172 -13.77 30.06 -17.66
N GLU A 173 -12.80 29.68 -16.81
CA GLU A 173 -11.47 30.30 -16.79
C GLU A 173 -10.66 30.02 -18.07
N LEU A 174 -10.76 28.79 -18.60
CA LEU A 174 -10.14 28.45 -19.89
C LEU A 174 -10.76 29.25 -21.05
N GLU A 175 -12.07 29.48 -21.04
CA GLU A 175 -12.78 30.25 -22.05
C GLU A 175 -12.38 31.73 -22.05
N LYS A 176 -12.08 32.31 -20.89
CA LYS A 176 -11.61 33.70 -20.74
C LYS A 176 -10.25 33.98 -21.40
N LEU A 177 -9.44 32.95 -21.64
CA LEU A 177 -8.14 33.11 -22.30
C LEU A 177 -8.33 33.31 -23.81
N SER A 178 -7.76 34.39 -24.36
CA SER A 178 -7.83 34.73 -25.79
C SER A 178 -6.89 33.89 -26.67
N SER A 179 -5.99 33.12 -26.06
CA SER A 179 -5.04 32.27 -26.77
C SER A 179 -5.72 31.06 -27.42
N LYS A 180 -5.03 30.48 -28.40
CA LYS A 180 -5.51 29.32 -29.16
C LYS A 180 -5.70 28.10 -28.23
N LEU A 181 -6.82 27.41 -28.37
CA LEU A 181 -7.07 26.13 -27.70
C LEU A 181 -6.28 25.00 -28.37
N TYR A 182 -5.51 24.27 -27.58
CA TYR A 182 -4.80 23.06 -27.97
C TYR A 182 -5.41 21.83 -27.30
N ARG A 183 -5.34 20.70 -27.98
CA ARG A 183 -5.85 19.41 -27.51
C ARG A 183 -4.74 18.38 -27.58
N PHE A 184 -4.49 17.68 -26.48
CA PHE A 184 -3.51 16.62 -26.39
C PHE A 184 -4.20 15.32 -26.01
N GLU A 185 -4.18 14.36 -26.92
CA GLU A 185 -4.77 13.04 -26.72
C GLU A 185 -3.78 12.13 -25.99
N GLY A 186 -4.25 11.54 -24.89
CA GLY A 186 -3.52 10.54 -24.12
C GLY A 186 -3.58 9.20 -24.83
N LYS A 187 -2.60 8.34 -24.54
CA LYS A 187 -2.53 7.01 -25.13
C LYS A 187 -2.78 5.95 -24.05
N ILE A 188 -3.80 5.12 -24.24
CA ILE A 188 -3.94 3.87 -23.49
C ILE A 188 -3.27 2.74 -24.28
N ASP A 189 -2.45 1.96 -23.62
CA ASP A 189 -1.96 0.67 -24.11
C ASP A 189 -2.50 -0.46 -23.24
N ARG A 190 -3.03 -1.51 -23.88
CA ARG A 190 -3.56 -2.74 -23.24
C ARG A 190 -4.61 -2.47 -22.14
N ASP A 191 -4.47 -3.12 -20.98
CA ASP A 191 -5.45 -3.16 -19.90
C ASP A 191 -5.27 -1.98 -18.94
N PHE A 192 -5.89 -0.85 -19.29
CA PHE A 192 -6.01 0.33 -18.42
C PHE A 192 -7.43 0.89 -18.49
N SER A 193 -8.10 1.01 -17.34
CA SER A 193 -9.49 1.50 -17.29
C SER A 193 -9.58 3.00 -17.57
N ASP A 194 -10.48 3.38 -18.47
CA ASP A 194 -10.88 4.76 -18.78
C ASP A 194 -11.47 5.53 -17.58
N LYS A 195 -12.07 4.83 -16.62
CA LYS A 195 -12.62 5.43 -15.38
C LYS A 195 -11.55 5.73 -14.33
N ALA A 196 -10.35 5.16 -14.47
CA ALA A 196 -9.25 5.27 -13.52
C ALA A 196 -8.13 6.21 -14.00
N LEU A 197 -8.40 7.03 -15.03
CA LEU A 197 -7.39 7.91 -15.58
C LEU A 197 -6.96 8.99 -14.56
N PRO A 198 -5.65 9.15 -14.31
CA PRO A 198 -5.13 10.13 -13.35
C PRO A 198 -5.23 11.58 -13.85
N THR A 199 -5.38 11.77 -15.17
CA THR A 199 -5.66 13.05 -15.83
C THR A 199 -6.56 12.82 -17.05
N ASP A 200 -6.97 13.89 -17.71
CA ASP A 200 -7.89 13.85 -18.84
C ASP A 200 -7.30 13.08 -20.03
N MET A 201 -8.12 12.21 -20.62
CA MET A 201 -7.79 11.55 -21.90
C MET A 201 -7.52 12.60 -22.99
N ILE A 202 -8.37 13.63 -23.07
CA ILE A 202 -8.19 14.75 -23.98
C ILE A 202 -7.91 15.99 -23.14
N LEU A 203 -6.63 16.30 -22.98
CA LEU A 203 -6.19 17.46 -22.22
C LEU A 203 -6.37 18.72 -23.07
N GLN A 204 -7.21 19.64 -22.60
CA GLN A 204 -7.54 20.89 -23.28
C GLN A 204 -6.82 22.06 -22.61
N LEU A 205 -5.94 22.74 -23.34
CA LEU A 205 -5.08 23.78 -22.78
C LEU A 205 -5.03 25.03 -23.66
N LYS A 206 -4.73 26.14 -23.02
CA LYS A 206 -4.44 27.44 -23.63
C LYS A 206 -3.22 28.03 -22.95
N GLU A 207 -2.45 28.85 -23.66
CA GLU A 207 -1.37 29.63 -23.03
C GLU A 207 -1.97 30.56 -21.97
N GLY A 208 -1.34 30.60 -20.79
CA GLY A 208 -1.87 31.25 -19.59
C GLY A 208 -2.77 30.39 -18.71
N ALA A 209 -3.10 29.15 -19.10
CA ALA A 209 -3.93 28.26 -18.29
C ALA A 209 -3.23 27.86 -16.98
N GLN A 210 -3.98 27.85 -15.87
CA GLN A 210 -3.51 27.34 -14.59
C GLN A 210 -3.69 25.83 -14.54
N VAL A 211 -2.60 25.12 -14.26
CA VAL A 211 -2.55 23.67 -14.20
C VAL A 211 -1.94 23.19 -12.90
N MET A 212 -2.25 21.94 -12.54
CA MET A 212 -1.68 21.25 -11.39
C MET A 212 -1.07 19.94 -11.84
N PHE A 213 0.10 19.62 -11.30
CA PHE A 213 0.73 18.34 -11.52
C PHE A 213 -0.03 17.21 -10.81
N VAL A 214 -0.25 16.08 -11.49
CA VAL A 214 -0.94 14.90 -10.94
C VAL A 214 0.01 13.73 -10.64
N LYS A 215 1.31 13.96 -10.76
CA LYS A 215 2.38 12.97 -10.54
C LYS A 215 3.61 13.68 -9.99
N ASN A 216 4.40 12.98 -9.19
CA ASN A 216 5.73 13.45 -8.81
C ASN A 216 6.69 13.33 -10.01
N ASP A 217 7.61 14.29 -10.15
CA ASP A 217 8.60 14.27 -11.22
C ASP A 217 9.41 12.96 -11.15
N SER A 218 9.47 12.24 -12.27
CA SER A 218 10.24 10.99 -12.36
C SER A 218 11.75 11.26 -12.36
N ASP A 219 12.16 12.49 -12.69
CA ASP A 219 13.54 12.96 -12.70
C ASP A 219 14.15 12.97 -11.27
N PRO A 220 15.42 12.55 -11.10
CA PRO A 220 16.13 12.62 -9.82
C PRO A 220 16.18 14.03 -9.20
N ILE A 221 16.13 15.08 -10.03
CA ILE A 221 16.16 16.48 -9.56
C ILE A 221 14.84 16.90 -8.90
N LYS A 222 13.74 16.16 -9.12
CA LYS A 222 12.42 16.36 -8.49
C LYS A 222 11.89 17.80 -8.62
N ARG A 223 11.73 18.29 -9.85
CA ARG A 223 11.36 19.70 -10.12
C ARG A 223 9.91 20.05 -9.74
N TYR A 224 9.03 19.04 -9.72
CA TYR A 224 7.64 19.18 -9.31
C TYR A 224 7.15 17.95 -8.53
N PHE A 225 6.05 18.14 -7.81
CA PHE A 225 5.38 17.12 -7.02
C PHE A 225 3.88 17.17 -7.30
N ASN A 226 3.17 16.07 -6.99
CA ASN A 226 1.72 15.98 -7.11
C ASN A 226 1.03 17.09 -6.28
N GLY A 227 0.20 17.90 -6.92
CA GLY A 227 -0.44 19.07 -6.32
C GLY A 227 0.25 20.41 -6.59
N LYS A 228 1.48 20.43 -7.13
CA LYS A 228 2.19 21.69 -7.45
C LYS A 228 1.45 22.43 -8.58
N LEU A 229 1.18 23.73 -8.36
CA LEU A 229 0.53 24.59 -9.35
C LEU A 229 1.56 25.20 -10.31
N ALA A 230 1.15 25.39 -11.56
CA ALA A 230 1.93 26.07 -12.60
C ALA A 230 1.00 26.77 -13.61
N SER A 231 1.57 27.64 -14.43
CA SER A 231 0.87 28.26 -15.56
C SER A 231 1.48 27.81 -16.87
N ILE A 232 0.68 27.59 -17.91
CA ILE A 232 1.19 27.32 -19.26
C ILE A 232 1.86 28.59 -19.80
N LYS A 233 3.16 28.52 -20.08
CA LYS A 233 3.96 29.62 -20.63
C LYS A 233 3.85 29.68 -22.15
N THR A 234 4.14 28.57 -22.82
CA THR A 234 4.07 28.46 -24.29
C THR A 234 3.60 27.07 -24.72
N ILE A 235 2.93 27.01 -25.86
CA ILE A 235 2.57 25.75 -26.55
C ILE A 235 3.02 25.81 -28.00
N GLU A 236 3.98 24.96 -28.37
CA GLU A 236 4.54 24.86 -29.72
C GLU A 236 4.41 23.42 -30.24
N GLY A 237 3.34 23.14 -31.00
CA GLY A 237 3.05 21.78 -31.46
C GLY A 237 2.75 20.84 -30.29
N GLU A 238 3.60 19.83 -30.08
CA GLU A 238 3.54 18.94 -28.91
C GLU A 238 4.39 19.42 -27.71
N LYS A 239 5.09 20.54 -27.82
CA LYS A 239 5.91 21.04 -26.70
C LYS A 239 5.08 21.97 -25.82
N ILE A 240 4.98 21.62 -24.55
CA ILE A 240 4.30 22.42 -23.53
C ILE A 240 5.36 22.89 -22.54
N THR A 241 5.48 24.20 -22.37
CA THR A 241 6.35 24.79 -21.34
C THR A 241 5.48 25.39 -20.25
N VAL A 242 5.77 25.07 -18.99
CA VAL A 242 5.08 25.64 -17.82
C VAL A 242 6.01 26.52 -17.00
N THR A 243 5.44 27.39 -16.18
CA THR A 243 6.22 28.26 -15.28
C THR A 243 5.63 28.26 -13.86
N PHE A 244 6.49 28.16 -12.86
CA PHE A 244 6.09 28.22 -11.44
C PHE A 244 5.99 29.66 -10.93
N ASP A 245 6.71 30.58 -11.58
CA ASP A 245 6.56 32.02 -11.42
C ASP A 245 6.71 32.69 -12.79
N ASN A 246 6.12 33.86 -13.00
CA ASN A 246 6.16 34.57 -14.28
C ASN A 246 7.58 34.98 -14.70
N ASN A 247 8.48 35.13 -13.72
CA ASN A 247 9.87 35.55 -13.93
C ASN A 247 10.86 34.39 -14.06
N GLU A 248 10.41 33.14 -13.93
CA GLU A 248 11.29 31.97 -13.98
C GLU A 248 11.49 31.44 -15.41
N PRO A 249 12.64 30.77 -15.67
CA PRO A 249 12.79 29.95 -16.87
C PRO A 249 11.69 28.89 -16.90
N GLY A 250 11.12 28.66 -18.08
CA GLY A 250 10.05 27.69 -18.24
C GLY A 250 10.56 26.25 -18.13
N LEU A 251 9.73 25.36 -17.60
CA LEU A 251 9.95 23.92 -17.57
C LEU A 251 9.22 23.27 -18.75
N GLU A 252 9.97 22.70 -19.70
CA GLU A 252 9.39 21.85 -20.75
C GLU A 252 8.84 20.55 -20.12
N LEU A 253 7.57 20.28 -20.37
CA LEU A 253 6.91 19.07 -19.89
C LEU A 253 7.20 17.89 -20.80
N LYS A 254 7.39 16.73 -20.18
CA LYS A 254 7.41 15.44 -20.86
C LYS A 254 6.13 14.68 -20.56
N LYS A 255 5.66 13.88 -21.52
CA LYS A 255 4.59 12.91 -21.25
C LYS A 255 5.09 11.90 -20.22
N GLU A 256 4.27 11.64 -19.22
CA GLU A 256 4.51 10.65 -18.18
C GLU A 256 3.64 9.43 -18.43
N THR A 257 4.10 8.27 -17.97
CA THR A 257 3.35 7.01 -18.11
C THR A 257 2.93 6.50 -16.74
N TRP A 258 1.65 6.21 -16.58
CA TRP A 258 1.09 5.48 -15.45
C TRP A 258 0.90 4.05 -15.89
N ARG A 259 1.38 3.12 -15.07
CA ARG A 259 1.38 1.69 -15.40
C ARG A 259 0.39 0.98 -14.50
N ASN A 260 -0.45 0.15 -15.10
CA ASN A 260 -1.19 -0.87 -14.39
C ASN A 260 -0.25 -2.07 -14.23
N ILE A 261 0.42 -2.14 -13.08
CA ILE A 261 1.45 -3.14 -12.81
C ILE A 261 0.82 -4.35 -12.13
N ARG A 262 1.12 -5.53 -12.65
CA ARG A 262 0.94 -6.80 -11.97
C ARG A 262 2.25 -7.21 -11.35
N TYR A 263 2.24 -7.36 -10.03
CA TYR A 263 3.34 -8.01 -9.34
C TYR A 263 3.32 -9.51 -9.65
N THR A 264 4.50 -10.05 -9.87
CA THR A 264 4.76 -11.45 -10.15
C THR A 264 5.86 -11.90 -9.22
N TYR A 265 5.72 -13.06 -8.57
CA TYR A 265 6.74 -13.52 -7.64
C TYR A 265 7.85 -14.25 -8.41
N ASN A 266 9.09 -13.75 -8.29
CA ASN A 266 10.24 -14.44 -8.83
C ASN A 266 10.82 -15.39 -7.77
N LYS A 267 10.53 -16.68 -7.92
CA LYS A 267 11.03 -17.74 -7.05
C LYS A 267 12.56 -17.76 -6.94
N ALA A 268 13.27 -17.24 -7.94
CA ALA A 268 14.72 -17.22 -7.95
C ALA A 268 15.38 -16.09 -7.17
N ALA A 269 14.80 -14.91 -7.25
CA ALA A 269 15.34 -13.73 -6.61
C ALA A 269 14.70 -13.44 -5.24
N GLU A 270 13.69 -14.22 -4.81
CA GLU A 270 12.82 -13.89 -3.66
C GLU A 270 12.25 -12.46 -3.75
N SER A 271 12.04 -11.96 -4.97
CA SER A 271 11.59 -10.61 -5.24
C SER A 271 10.25 -10.60 -5.96
N MET A 272 9.53 -9.49 -5.81
CA MET A 272 8.38 -9.18 -6.65
C MET A 272 8.89 -8.55 -7.94
N ASP A 273 8.71 -9.23 -9.07
CA ASP A 273 8.95 -8.71 -10.41
C ASP A 273 7.68 -8.01 -10.93
N GLU A 274 7.85 -6.88 -11.60
CA GLU A 274 6.74 -6.04 -12.10
C GLU A 274 6.43 -6.36 -13.57
N GLU A 275 5.21 -6.84 -13.87
CA GLU A 275 4.67 -7.02 -15.23
C GLU A 275 3.70 -5.88 -15.56
N GLU A 276 3.93 -5.14 -16.64
CA GLU A 276 3.02 -4.09 -17.11
C GLU A 276 1.82 -4.68 -17.88
N LEU A 277 0.61 -4.60 -17.30
CA LEU A 277 -0.64 -5.07 -17.92
C LEU A 277 -1.21 -4.09 -18.93
N GLY A 278 -0.97 -2.82 -18.68
CA GLY A 278 -1.35 -1.72 -19.52
C GLY A 278 -0.80 -0.43 -18.97
N SER A 279 -0.91 0.61 -19.78
CA SER A 279 -0.42 1.91 -19.40
C SER A 279 -1.27 3.02 -19.99
N PHE A 280 -1.22 4.16 -19.32
CA PHE A 280 -1.75 5.42 -19.80
C PHE A 280 -0.58 6.40 -19.90
N THR A 281 -0.41 7.03 -21.06
CA THR A 281 0.64 8.03 -21.28
C THR A 281 0.01 9.38 -21.64
N GLN A 282 0.34 10.41 -20.86
CA GLN A 282 -0.16 11.79 -21.04
C GLN A 282 0.76 12.79 -20.31
N TYR A 283 0.65 14.09 -20.61
CA TYR A 283 1.29 15.11 -19.77
C TYR A 283 0.77 15.03 -18.32
N PRO A 284 1.64 15.09 -17.29
CA PRO A 284 1.27 14.90 -15.89
C PRO A 284 0.60 16.12 -15.26
N ILE A 285 -0.31 16.76 -15.99
CA ILE A 285 -1.01 17.98 -15.58
C ILE A 285 -2.50 17.88 -15.88
N ARG A 286 -3.28 18.68 -15.14
CA ARG A 286 -4.73 18.91 -15.34
C ARG A 286 -5.04 20.39 -15.10
N LEU A 287 -6.17 20.89 -15.60
CA LEU A 287 -6.67 22.22 -15.23
C LEU A 287 -6.92 22.31 -13.73
N ALA A 288 -6.59 23.45 -13.14
CA ALA A 288 -6.52 23.60 -11.69
C ALA A 288 -6.86 25.00 -11.16
N TRP A 289 -7.78 25.71 -11.80
CA TRP A 289 -8.45 26.83 -11.14
C TRP A 289 -9.37 26.34 -10.04
N ALA A 290 -9.95 25.14 -10.22
CA ALA A 290 -10.73 24.47 -9.21
C ALA A 290 -10.51 22.95 -9.17
N VAL A 291 -10.62 22.38 -7.97
CA VAL A 291 -10.62 20.94 -7.71
C VAL A 291 -11.65 20.62 -6.64
N THR A 292 -12.08 19.37 -6.55
CA THR A 292 -12.94 18.95 -5.44
C THR A 292 -12.14 18.76 -4.16
N ILE A 293 -12.76 18.98 -3.01
CA ILE A 293 -12.15 18.73 -1.69
C ILE A 293 -11.64 17.28 -1.61
N HIS A 294 -12.40 16.32 -2.14
CA HIS A 294 -11.99 14.90 -2.23
C HIS A 294 -10.67 14.72 -2.99
N LYS A 295 -10.54 15.32 -4.19
CA LYS A 295 -9.30 15.23 -5.00
C LYS A 295 -8.14 16.06 -4.44
N SER A 296 -8.41 16.89 -3.42
CA SER A 296 -7.39 17.68 -2.72
C SER A 296 -6.78 16.96 -1.51
N GLN A 297 -7.34 15.83 -1.09
CA GLN A 297 -6.80 15.05 0.03
C GLN A 297 -5.35 14.64 -0.24
N GLY A 298 -4.52 14.65 0.81
CA GLY A 298 -3.06 14.54 0.70
C GLY A 298 -2.33 15.77 0.12
N LEU A 299 -2.98 16.65 -0.64
CA LEU A 299 -2.32 17.81 -1.29
C LEU A 299 -2.09 18.97 -0.33
N THR A 300 -1.20 19.89 -0.71
CA THR A 300 -0.82 21.09 0.06
C THR A 300 -0.80 22.30 -0.87
N PHE A 301 -1.40 23.41 -0.44
CA PHE A 301 -1.50 24.66 -1.19
C PHE A 301 -1.07 25.85 -0.34
N GLU A 302 -0.34 26.79 -0.95
CA GLU A 302 0.00 28.06 -0.29
C GLU A 302 -1.20 28.99 -0.21
N LYS A 303 -2.00 29.05 -1.29
CA LYS A 303 -3.17 29.90 -1.43
C LYS A 303 -4.35 29.10 -1.96
N ALA A 304 -5.46 29.08 -1.23
CA ALA A 304 -6.67 28.41 -1.68
C ALA A 304 -7.94 29.19 -1.31
N VAL A 305 -8.90 29.13 -2.22
CA VAL A 305 -10.27 29.58 -1.99
C VAL A 305 -11.10 28.36 -1.64
N ILE A 306 -11.85 28.41 -0.54
CA ILE A 306 -12.65 27.30 -0.07
C ILE A 306 -14.13 27.64 -0.23
N ASP A 307 -14.83 26.82 -1.01
CA ASP A 307 -16.30 26.77 -1.08
C ASP A 307 -16.80 25.50 -0.37
N ALA A 308 -16.86 25.57 0.97
CA ALA A 308 -17.22 24.45 1.84
C ALA A 308 -18.54 24.64 2.61
N GLY A 309 -19.29 25.74 2.39
CA GLY A 309 -20.57 25.98 3.07
C GLY A 309 -21.67 24.96 2.71
N ALA A 310 -21.54 24.31 1.54
CA ALA A 310 -22.39 23.19 1.14
C ALA A 310 -21.73 21.82 1.42
N SER A 311 -20.83 21.73 2.40
CA SER A 311 -20.25 20.46 2.82
C SER A 311 -21.33 19.54 3.37
N PHE A 312 -21.31 18.30 2.93
CA PHE A 312 -22.34 17.28 3.25
C PHE A 312 -21.74 16.09 4.01
N ALA A 313 -20.41 15.96 4.02
CA ALA A 313 -19.72 14.87 4.68
C ALA A 313 -18.92 15.37 5.90
N ALA A 314 -18.88 14.55 6.96
CA ALA A 314 -18.01 14.76 8.11
C ALA A 314 -16.54 14.90 7.67
N GLY A 315 -15.79 15.75 8.36
CA GLY A 315 -14.37 16.01 8.03
C GLY A 315 -14.12 16.80 6.73
N GLN A 316 -15.12 17.07 5.89
CA GLN A 316 -14.91 17.75 4.60
C GLN A 316 -14.39 19.19 4.76
N VAL A 317 -14.94 19.94 5.72
CA VAL A 317 -14.44 21.29 6.07
C VAL A 317 -13.00 21.22 6.59
N TYR A 318 -12.72 20.27 7.47
CA TYR A 318 -11.37 20.05 8.00
C TYR A 318 -10.35 19.73 6.88
N VAL A 319 -10.72 18.85 5.95
CA VAL A 319 -9.87 18.49 4.80
C VAL A 319 -9.59 19.71 3.96
N ALA A 320 -10.60 20.50 3.63
CA ALA A 320 -10.45 21.72 2.83
C ALA A 320 -9.51 22.73 3.52
N LEU A 321 -9.78 23.07 4.78
CA LEU A 321 -8.99 24.04 5.56
C LEU A 321 -7.54 23.58 5.72
N SER A 322 -7.34 22.29 6.03
CA SER A 322 -6.01 21.72 6.28
C SER A 322 -5.13 21.60 5.03
N ARG A 323 -5.64 21.91 3.83
CA ARG A 323 -4.80 21.98 2.61
C ARG A 323 -3.94 23.22 2.58
N CYS A 324 -4.38 24.31 3.20
CA CYS A 324 -3.64 25.58 3.25
C CYS A 324 -2.44 25.47 4.21
N THR A 325 -1.30 26.06 3.83
CA THR A 325 -0.11 26.15 4.71
C THR A 325 -0.23 27.23 5.78
N SER A 326 -1.06 28.26 5.54
CA SER A 326 -1.22 29.41 6.43
C SER A 326 -2.66 29.93 6.43
N LEU A 327 -3.04 30.67 7.48
CA LEU A 327 -4.34 31.32 7.56
C LEU A 327 -4.44 32.52 6.59
N ASN A 328 -3.30 33.11 6.21
CA ASN A 328 -3.26 34.22 5.25
C ASN A 328 -3.49 33.78 3.80
N GLY A 329 -3.08 32.56 3.47
CA GLY A 329 -3.37 31.94 2.17
C GLY A 329 -4.81 31.45 2.00
N LEU A 330 -5.62 31.51 3.06
CA LEU A 330 -7.00 31.01 3.06
C LEU A 330 -8.00 32.13 2.74
N VAL A 331 -8.88 31.86 1.78
CA VAL A 331 -10.07 32.67 1.49
C VAL A 331 -11.31 31.77 1.49
N LEU A 332 -12.44 32.27 2.00
CA LEU A 332 -13.71 31.53 2.01
C LEU A 332 -14.73 32.18 1.06
N TYR A 333 -15.27 31.41 0.12
CA TYR A 333 -16.42 31.82 -0.71
C TYR A 333 -17.76 31.60 -0.05
N SER A 334 -17.81 30.72 0.93
CA SER A 334 -18.99 30.43 1.73
C SER A 334 -18.59 30.42 3.21
N ARG A 335 -19.47 30.95 4.06
CA ARG A 335 -19.24 30.96 5.50
C ARG A 335 -19.19 29.53 6.04
N ILE A 336 -18.34 29.31 7.02
CA ILE A 336 -18.30 28.07 7.78
C ILE A 336 -19.28 28.22 8.93
N LEU A 337 -20.32 27.40 8.90
CA LEU A 337 -21.36 27.37 9.93
C LEU A 337 -21.02 26.25 10.93
N PRO A 338 -21.44 26.37 12.21
CA PRO A 338 -21.17 25.34 13.22
C PRO A 338 -21.60 23.94 12.76
N HIS A 339 -22.78 23.82 12.14
CA HIS A 339 -23.31 22.54 11.65
C HIS A 339 -22.51 21.92 10.50
N SER A 340 -21.63 22.68 9.84
CA SER A 340 -20.76 22.18 8.76
C SER A 340 -19.50 21.50 9.31
N ILE A 341 -19.22 21.69 10.61
CA ILE A 341 -18.16 21.00 11.32
C ILE A 341 -18.82 19.84 12.07
N ALA A 342 -18.53 18.64 11.62
CA ALA A 342 -19.00 17.42 12.25
C ALA A 342 -17.90 16.36 12.17
N THR A 343 -17.73 15.66 13.28
CA THR A 343 -16.88 14.48 13.39
C THR A 343 -17.76 13.32 13.81
N ASP A 344 -17.55 12.16 13.19
CA ASP A 344 -18.30 10.95 13.51
C ASP A 344 -17.93 10.42 14.90
N GLU A 345 -18.90 10.20 15.77
CA GLU A 345 -18.67 9.70 17.14
C GLU A 345 -17.94 8.35 17.15
N ARG A 346 -18.11 7.52 16.12
CA ARG A 346 -17.41 6.23 16.00
C ARG A 346 -15.91 6.42 15.79
N VAL A 347 -15.52 7.49 15.09
CA VAL A 347 -14.10 7.87 14.92
C VAL A 347 -13.52 8.33 16.25
N ILE A 348 -14.26 9.14 17.01
CA ILE A 348 -13.84 9.59 18.34
C ILE A 348 -13.65 8.39 19.27
N ALA A 349 -14.62 7.48 19.32
CA ALA A 349 -14.55 6.27 20.13
C ALA A 349 -13.38 5.34 19.72
N PHE A 350 -13.02 5.31 18.44
CA PHE A 350 -11.84 4.56 17.98
C PHE A 350 -10.53 5.25 18.39
N ALA A 351 -10.43 6.57 18.23
CA ALA A 351 -9.22 7.32 18.60
C ALA A 351 -8.92 7.27 20.10
N GLN A 352 -9.95 7.18 20.95
CA GLN A 352 -9.80 6.98 22.41
C GLN A 352 -9.13 5.65 22.80
N LYS A 353 -8.88 4.75 21.85
CA LYS A 353 -8.10 3.51 22.06
C LYS A 353 -6.60 3.73 21.97
N GLU A 354 -6.13 4.98 21.80
CA GLU A 354 -4.70 5.30 21.85
C GLU A 354 -4.08 4.76 23.14
N VAL A 355 -2.92 4.14 22.97
CA VAL A 355 -2.15 3.59 24.08
C VAL A 355 -1.05 4.58 24.41
N GLU A 356 -0.89 4.89 25.69
CA GLU A 356 0.15 5.81 26.18
C GLU A 356 1.56 5.33 25.79
N ALA A 357 2.46 6.29 25.53
CA ALA A 357 3.81 5.99 25.05
C ALA A 357 4.59 5.03 25.95
N ALA A 358 4.46 5.17 27.27
CA ALA A 358 5.12 4.29 28.24
C ALA A 358 4.60 2.84 28.18
N GLU A 359 3.34 2.63 27.81
CA GLU A 359 2.78 1.29 27.64
C GLU A 359 3.14 0.73 26.26
N LEU A 360 3.21 1.56 25.22
CA LEU A 360 3.72 1.17 23.90
C LEU A 360 5.16 0.64 23.97
N GLU A 361 6.03 1.23 24.78
CA GLU A 361 7.40 0.72 24.97
C GLU A 361 7.43 -0.69 25.58
N LYS A 362 6.56 -0.97 26.56
CA LYS A 362 6.44 -2.30 27.16
C LYS A 362 5.89 -3.32 26.16
N VAL A 363 4.85 -2.92 25.41
CA VAL A 363 4.27 -3.75 24.34
C VAL A 363 5.35 -4.08 23.33
N LEU A 364 6.09 -3.08 22.84
CA LEU A 364 7.17 -3.26 21.88
C LEU A 364 8.23 -4.26 22.38
N GLU A 365 8.68 -4.12 23.62
CA GLU A 365 9.70 -5.02 24.19
C GLU A 365 9.19 -6.46 24.31
N SER A 366 7.92 -6.64 24.70
CA SER A 366 7.30 -7.96 24.79
C SER A 366 7.06 -8.61 23.42
N GLU A 367 6.55 -7.84 22.46
CA GLU A 367 6.22 -8.29 21.10
C GLU A 367 7.49 -8.57 20.27
N LYS A 368 8.59 -7.82 20.48
CA LYS A 368 9.89 -8.14 19.88
C LYS A 368 10.33 -9.56 20.21
N LYS A 369 10.26 -9.94 21.48
CA LYS A 369 10.68 -11.28 21.94
C LYS A 369 9.80 -12.36 21.34
N LYS A 370 8.47 -12.17 21.32
CA LYS A 370 7.52 -13.09 20.67
C LYS A 370 7.81 -13.22 19.18
N TYR A 371 8.00 -12.11 18.48
CA TYR A 371 8.33 -12.08 17.05
C TYR A 371 9.59 -12.88 16.76
N TRP A 372 10.67 -12.69 17.54
CA TRP A 372 11.90 -13.47 17.37
C TRP A 372 11.68 -14.96 17.62
N SER A 373 10.93 -15.34 18.67
CA SER A 373 10.58 -16.74 18.93
C SER A 373 9.81 -17.36 17.75
N GLU A 374 8.81 -16.67 17.22
CA GLU A 374 8.05 -17.14 16.06
C GLU A 374 8.90 -17.23 14.79
N ALA A 375 9.77 -16.25 14.55
CA ALA A 375 10.71 -16.27 13.43
C ALA A 375 11.62 -17.50 13.49
N LEU A 376 12.12 -17.85 14.68
CA LEU A 376 12.92 -19.05 14.87
C LEU A 376 12.13 -20.34 14.70
N LEU A 377 10.88 -20.41 15.17
CA LEU A 377 10.03 -21.58 14.91
C LEU A 377 9.82 -21.79 13.41
N LYS A 378 9.58 -20.72 12.65
CA LYS A 378 9.38 -20.77 11.19
C LYS A 378 10.60 -21.30 10.44
N LEU A 379 11.82 -21.13 10.95
CA LEU A 379 13.02 -21.72 10.34
C LEU A 379 12.96 -23.25 10.29
N PHE A 380 12.21 -23.87 11.20
CA PHE A 380 12.05 -25.32 11.27
C PHE A 380 10.68 -25.79 10.78
N ASP A 381 9.91 -24.94 10.08
CA ASP A 381 8.73 -25.39 9.35
C ASP A 381 9.15 -26.06 8.03
N TRP A 382 9.25 -27.39 8.06
CA TRP A 382 9.75 -28.17 6.92
C TRP A 382 8.73 -28.41 5.81
N LYS A 383 7.52 -27.88 5.94
CA LYS A 383 6.45 -28.12 4.97
C LYS A 383 6.83 -27.62 3.57
N LYS A 384 7.35 -26.40 3.45
CA LYS A 384 7.75 -25.81 2.16
C LYS A 384 8.94 -26.57 1.54
N PRO A 385 10.06 -26.84 2.25
CA PRO A 385 11.11 -27.71 1.74
C PRO A 385 10.63 -29.09 1.29
N ALA A 386 9.76 -29.75 2.06
CA ALA A 386 9.20 -31.05 1.70
C ALA A 386 8.31 -30.98 0.45
N GLU A 387 7.44 -29.98 0.33
CA GLU A 387 6.63 -29.73 -0.86
C GLU A 387 7.51 -29.49 -2.10
N THR A 388 8.56 -28.66 -1.98
CA THR A 388 9.52 -28.40 -3.07
C THR A 388 10.25 -29.67 -3.54
N ILE A 389 10.63 -30.57 -2.62
CA ILE A 389 11.22 -31.86 -2.98
C ILE A 389 10.17 -32.81 -3.59
N GLN A 390 8.92 -32.74 -3.14
CA GLN A 390 7.82 -33.50 -3.72
C GLN A 390 7.52 -33.07 -5.16
N GLU A 391 7.65 -31.77 -5.47
CA GLU A 391 7.57 -31.24 -6.84
C GLU A 391 8.63 -31.87 -7.75
N PHE A 392 9.85 -32.11 -7.24
CA PHE A 392 10.88 -32.83 -8.00
C PHE A 392 10.44 -34.24 -8.41
N LEU A 393 9.82 -34.98 -7.48
CA LEU A 393 9.30 -36.32 -7.78
C LEU A 393 8.21 -36.30 -8.85
N GLN A 394 7.33 -35.29 -8.81
CA GLN A 394 6.28 -35.11 -9.82
C GLN A 394 6.82 -34.61 -11.17
N LEU A 395 7.99 -33.98 -11.17
CA LEU A 395 8.61 -33.41 -12.36
C LEU A 395 9.24 -34.47 -13.29
N VAL A 396 9.82 -35.53 -12.71
CA VAL A 396 10.59 -36.56 -13.45
C VAL A 396 9.74 -37.33 -14.49
N PRO A 397 8.52 -37.79 -14.18
CA PRO A 397 7.68 -38.53 -15.14
C PRO A 397 7.46 -37.77 -16.46
N GLY A 398 7.63 -38.48 -17.59
CA GLY A 398 7.37 -37.93 -18.93
C GLY A 398 8.47 -37.01 -19.50
N LYS A 399 9.53 -36.72 -18.75
CA LYS A 399 10.68 -35.95 -19.26
C LYS A 399 11.64 -36.86 -20.03
N LYS A 400 12.19 -36.35 -21.15
CA LYS A 400 13.16 -37.07 -21.99
C LYS A 400 14.56 -36.99 -21.39
N LEU A 401 14.82 -37.81 -20.36
CA LEU A 401 16.11 -37.89 -19.68
C LEU A 401 16.96 -39.04 -20.24
N PRO A 402 18.30 -38.92 -20.24
CA PRO A 402 19.20 -40.02 -20.61
C PRO A 402 19.03 -41.27 -19.73
N ASP A 403 18.78 -41.07 -18.44
CA ASP A 403 18.53 -42.13 -17.46
C ASP A 403 17.35 -41.73 -16.55
N PRO A 404 16.11 -42.03 -16.97
CA PRO A 404 14.92 -41.67 -16.20
C PRO A 404 14.76 -42.53 -14.94
N VAL A 405 15.31 -43.75 -14.92
CA VAL A 405 15.22 -44.65 -13.75
C VAL A 405 16.06 -44.07 -12.62
N LYS A 406 17.32 -43.70 -12.88
CA LYS A 406 18.20 -43.09 -11.88
C LYS A 406 17.67 -41.75 -11.37
N ALA A 407 17.08 -40.94 -12.25
CA ALA A 407 16.42 -39.69 -11.83
C ALA A 407 15.23 -39.94 -10.89
N MET A 408 14.44 -40.98 -11.17
CA MET A 408 13.30 -41.37 -10.34
C MET A 408 13.75 -41.94 -8.99
N GLU A 409 14.79 -42.78 -8.96
CA GLU A 409 15.40 -43.31 -7.73
C GLU A 409 15.94 -42.17 -6.84
N LEU A 410 16.62 -41.20 -7.44
CA LEU A 410 17.07 -40.00 -6.74
C LEU A 410 15.88 -39.24 -6.15
N ALA A 411 14.83 -38.98 -6.92
CA ALA A 411 13.67 -38.25 -6.44
C ALA A 411 13.00 -38.92 -5.23
N HIS A 412 12.82 -40.25 -5.26
CA HIS A 412 12.31 -41.00 -4.11
C HIS A 412 13.23 -40.93 -2.90
N SER A 413 14.56 -41.03 -3.12
CA SER A 413 15.55 -40.90 -2.06
C SER A 413 15.50 -39.52 -1.39
N LEU A 414 15.40 -38.45 -2.18
CA LEU A 414 15.29 -37.08 -1.69
C LEU A 414 14.00 -36.86 -0.91
N VAL A 415 12.85 -37.36 -1.39
CA VAL A 415 11.57 -37.28 -0.66
C VAL A 415 11.67 -38.00 0.68
N LYS A 416 12.26 -39.20 0.72
CA LYS A 416 12.49 -39.94 1.97
C LYS A 416 13.32 -39.11 2.96
N LYS A 417 14.42 -38.51 2.48
CA LYS A 417 15.28 -37.65 3.32
C LYS A 417 14.60 -36.38 3.81
N ALA A 418 13.82 -35.73 2.95
CA ALA A 418 13.03 -34.57 3.33
C ALA A 418 11.99 -34.91 4.41
N ASN A 419 11.34 -36.07 4.32
CA ASN A 419 10.39 -36.54 5.34
C ASN A 419 11.10 -36.87 6.67
N GLU A 420 12.25 -37.56 6.63
CA GLU A 420 13.08 -37.81 7.83
C GLU A 420 13.47 -36.49 8.52
N GLN A 421 13.88 -35.48 7.75
CA GLN A 421 14.20 -34.15 8.30
C GLN A 421 12.96 -33.42 8.83
N THR A 422 11.80 -33.58 8.19
CA THR A 422 10.52 -33.00 8.63
C THR A 422 10.15 -33.51 10.02
N GLU A 423 10.24 -34.82 10.26
CA GLU A 423 9.96 -35.39 11.58
C GLU A 423 10.90 -34.86 12.67
N VAL A 424 12.19 -34.66 12.34
CA VAL A 424 13.16 -34.08 13.28
C VAL A 424 12.82 -32.61 13.55
N ALA A 425 12.42 -31.87 12.53
CA ALA A 425 12.03 -30.46 12.65
C ALA A 425 10.78 -30.28 13.52
N GLU A 426 9.74 -31.10 13.32
CA GLU A 426 8.53 -31.09 14.14
C GLU A 426 8.84 -31.39 15.62
N LYS A 427 9.65 -32.42 15.89
CA LYS A 427 10.10 -32.76 17.26
C LYS A 427 10.92 -31.61 17.87
N PHE A 428 11.76 -30.95 17.07
CA PHE A 428 12.56 -29.83 17.54
C PHE A 428 11.71 -28.59 17.84
N GLN A 429 10.72 -28.26 17.01
CA GLN A 429 9.76 -27.19 17.28
C GLN A 429 9.01 -27.40 18.59
N LEU A 430 8.61 -28.65 18.90
CA LEU A 430 8.00 -28.99 20.19
C LEU A 430 8.95 -28.77 21.37
N GLN A 431 10.26 -29.03 21.20
CA GLN A 431 11.28 -28.75 22.23
C GLN A 431 11.59 -27.25 22.38
N LEU A 432 11.48 -26.47 21.30
CA LEU A 432 11.77 -25.04 21.31
C LEU A 432 10.70 -24.21 22.03
N ARG A 433 9.42 -24.60 21.91
CA ARG A 433 8.30 -23.89 22.57
C ARG A 433 8.52 -23.61 24.06
N PRO A 434 8.85 -24.61 24.92
CA PRO A 434 9.10 -24.35 26.34
C PRO A 434 10.37 -23.52 26.58
N LEU A 435 11.38 -23.63 25.71
CA LEU A 435 12.59 -22.80 25.80
C LEU A 435 12.28 -21.32 25.51
N PHE A 436 11.42 -21.04 24.53
CA PHE A 436 10.97 -19.68 24.26
C PHE A 436 10.17 -19.11 25.42
N GLU A 437 9.26 -19.89 26.01
CA GLU A 437 8.52 -19.46 27.20
C GLU A 437 9.46 -19.15 28.37
N GLN A 438 10.45 -20.00 28.62
CA GLN A 438 11.48 -19.74 29.62
C GLN A 438 12.32 -18.49 29.31
N THR A 439 12.75 -18.30 28.06
CA THR A 439 13.50 -17.12 27.64
C THR A 439 12.66 -15.85 27.75
N LEU A 440 11.36 -15.91 27.44
CA LEU A 440 10.43 -14.79 27.58
C LEU A 440 10.27 -14.38 29.05
N GLN A 441 10.16 -15.36 29.96
CA GLN A 441 9.98 -15.12 31.39
C GLN A 441 11.27 -14.68 32.12
N THR A 442 12.41 -15.27 31.77
CA THR A 442 13.66 -15.11 32.53
C THR A 442 14.69 -14.20 31.85
N GLY A 443 14.52 -13.92 30.55
CA GLY A 443 15.54 -13.25 29.73
C GLY A 443 16.80 -14.09 29.46
N ASN A 444 16.90 -15.31 30.02
CA ASN A 444 18.06 -16.17 29.82
C ASN A 444 18.00 -16.85 28.45
N THR A 445 19.02 -16.62 27.64
CA THR A 445 19.14 -17.11 26.27
C THR A 445 20.22 -18.19 26.10
N GLY A 446 20.93 -18.57 27.17
CA GLY A 446 22.07 -19.50 27.09
C GLY A 446 21.69 -20.87 26.55
N LEU A 447 20.65 -21.48 27.12
CA LEU A 447 20.16 -22.80 26.68
C LEU A 447 19.53 -22.74 25.28
N LEU A 448 18.82 -21.65 24.97
CA LEU A 448 18.28 -21.42 23.63
C LEU A 448 19.42 -21.35 22.60
N LYS A 449 20.48 -20.59 22.88
CA LYS A 449 21.65 -20.46 22.02
C LYS A 449 22.32 -21.79 21.75
N GLU A 450 22.61 -22.56 22.79
CA GLU A 450 23.24 -23.88 22.65
C GLU A 450 22.39 -24.83 21.78
N ARG A 451 21.07 -24.87 22.03
CA ARG A 451 20.14 -25.74 21.30
C ARG A 451 20.00 -25.32 19.84
N MET A 452 19.85 -24.02 19.58
CA MET A 452 19.76 -23.47 18.23
C MET A 452 21.04 -23.73 17.43
N GLN A 453 22.22 -23.55 18.03
CA GLN A 453 23.50 -23.82 17.39
C GLN A 453 23.62 -25.29 16.94
N LYS A 454 23.33 -26.23 17.85
CA LYS A 454 23.36 -27.66 17.53
C LYS A 454 22.36 -28.02 16.43
N ALA A 455 21.16 -27.45 16.49
CA ALA A 455 20.13 -27.69 15.49
C ALA A 455 20.51 -27.12 14.13
N ILE A 456 20.95 -25.86 14.04
CA ILE A 456 21.38 -25.23 12.79
C ILE A 456 22.51 -26.04 12.15
N VAL A 457 23.51 -26.48 12.92
CA VAL A 457 24.58 -27.33 12.39
C VAL A 457 24.04 -28.66 11.87
N TRP A 458 23.12 -29.31 12.60
CA TRP A 458 22.52 -30.56 12.16
C TRP A 458 21.72 -30.39 10.86
N PHE A 459 20.81 -29.43 10.82
CA PHE A 459 19.95 -29.17 9.65
C PHE A 459 20.75 -28.65 8.46
N ALA A 460 21.74 -27.79 8.67
CA ALA A 460 22.62 -27.32 7.61
C ALA A 460 23.37 -28.47 6.95
N ASN A 461 23.91 -29.40 7.76
CA ASN A 461 24.55 -30.60 7.24
C ASN A 461 23.57 -31.53 6.52
N ALA A 462 22.37 -31.71 7.06
CA ALA A 462 21.34 -32.56 6.46
C ALA A 462 20.88 -32.00 5.11
N ILE A 463 20.62 -30.69 5.00
CA ILE A 463 20.27 -30.03 3.73
C ILE A 463 21.44 -30.15 2.74
N ALA A 464 22.66 -29.82 3.17
CA ALA A 464 23.83 -29.82 2.29
C ALA A 464 24.16 -31.22 1.75
N LYS A 465 24.21 -32.24 2.62
CA LYS A 465 24.66 -33.59 2.26
C LYS A 465 23.55 -34.46 1.70
N ASP A 466 22.35 -34.41 2.28
CA ASP A 466 21.29 -35.34 1.91
C ASP A 466 20.42 -34.82 0.76
N LEU A 467 20.35 -33.50 0.57
CA LEU A 467 19.47 -32.88 -0.44
C LEU A 467 20.24 -32.17 -1.55
N LEU A 468 21.09 -31.19 -1.21
CA LEU A 468 21.78 -30.36 -2.20
C LEU A 468 22.84 -31.15 -2.97
N GLN A 469 23.75 -31.86 -2.29
CA GLN A 469 24.84 -32.56 -2.95
C GLN A 469 24.35 -33.61 -3.98
N PRO A 470 23.36 -34.49 -3.68
CA PRO A 470 22.82 -35.42 -4.67
C PRO A 470 22.15 -34.72 -5.85
N LEU A 471 21.43 -33.62 -5.58
CA LEU A 471 20.76 -32.83 -6.62
C LEU A 471 21.78 -32.17 -7.56
N GLN A 472 22.85 -31.60 -7.02
CA GLN A 472 23.94 -31.00 -7.78
C GLN A 472 24.69 -32.03 -8.64
N GLN A 473 24.95 -33.22 -8.10
CA GLN A 473 25.52 -34.32 -8.87
C GLN A 473 24.63 -34.72 -10.05
N HIS A 474 23.31 -34.74 -9.85
CA HIS A 474 22.35 -34.99 -10.92
C HIS A 474 22.39 -33.92 -12.00
N ILE A 475 22.34 -32.64 -11.61
CA ILE A 475 22.44 -31.51 -12.54
C ILE A 475 23.74 -31.60 -13.36
N ALA A 476 24.87 -31.86 -12.70
CA ALA A 476 26.18 -32.00 -13.35
C ALA A 476 26.21 -33.17 -14.34
N SER A 477 25.60 -34.31 -13.99
CA SER A 477 25.54 -35.49 -14.87
C SER A 477 24.80 -35.24 -16.19
N LEU A 478 23.95 -34.20 -16.22
CA LEU A 478 23.12 -33.84 -17.38
C LEU A 478 23.67 -32.65 -18.18
N GLN A 479 24.84 -32.10 -17.82
CA GLN A 479 25.40 -30.88 -18.44
C GLN A 479 25.56 -30.98 -19.97
N TYR A 480 25.86 -32.17 -20.50
CA TYR A 480 26.04 -32.43 -21.93
C TYR A 480 24.84 -33.14 -22.58
N ALA A 481 23.75 -33.37 -21.83
CA ALA A 481 22.58 -34.06 -22.36
C ALA A 481 21.76 -33.14 -23.28
N SER A 482 21.29 -33.67 -24.40
CA SER A 482 20.43 -32.92 -25.32
C SER A 482 18.98 -32.91 -24.84
N LYS A 483 18.23 -31.83 -25.13
CA LYS A 483 16.78 -31.70 -24.84
C LYS A 483 16.37 -31.73 -23.34
N VAL A 484 17.30 -31.50 -22.41
CA VAL A 484 17.02 -31.44 -20.95
C VAL A 484 16.99 -30.03 -20.37
N ARG A 485 17.23 -28.98 -21.16
CA ARG A 485 17.38 -27.59 -20.66
C ARG A 485 16.23 -27.13 -19.76
N LYS A 486 14.98 -27.26 -20.23
CA LYS A 486 13.79 -26.87 -19.45
C LYS A 486 13.67 -27.63 -18.13
N TYR A 487 13.98 -28.92 -18.14
CA TYR A 487 14.02 -29.74 -16.93
C TYR A 487 15.10 -29.24 -15.95
N LEU A 488 16.31 -28.95 -16.44
CA LEU A 488 17.39 -28.42 -15.61
C LEU A 488 17.06 -27.06 -15.00
N ASP A 489 16.35 -26.19 -15.74
CA ASP A 489 15.89 -24.91 -15.21
C ASP A 489 14.89 -25.10 -14.06
N GLU A 490 13.95 -26.04 -14.18
CA GLU A 490 13.01 -26.41 -13.11
C GLU A 490 13.75 -27.01 -11.88
N VAL A 491 14.73 -27.90 -12.09
CA VAL A 491 15.52 -28.52 -11.01
C VAL A 491 16.43 -27.52 -10.30
N ARG A 492 17.02 -26.55 -11.01
CA ARG A 492 17.78 -25.45 -10.40
C ARG A 492 16.88 -24.55 -9.55
N GLY A 493 15.61 -24.41 -9.93
CA GLY A 493 14.57 -23.78 -9.11
C GLY A 493 14.47 -24.41 -7.72
N ILE A 494 14.43 -25.74 -7.68
CA ILE A 494 14.37 -26.56 -6.46
C ILE A 494 15.67 -26.41 -5.65
N GLU A 495 16.84 -26.54 -6.31
CA GLU A 495 18.16 -26.39 -5.67
C GLU A 495 18.29 -25.05 -4.92
N MET A 496 17.91 -23.97 -5.58
CA MET A 496 18.00 -22.63 -5.04
C MET A 496 17.02 -22.38 -3.89
N SER A 497 15.82 -23.00 -3.92
CA SER A 497 14.91 -22.97 -2.76
C SER A 497 15.53 -23.63 -1.52
N LEU A 498 16.27 -24.73 -1.70
CA LEU A 498 17.00 -25.38 -0.60
C LEU A 498 18.17 -24.51 -0.10
N TRP A 499 18.88 -23.83 -1.00
CA TRP A 499 19.89 -22.85 -0.62
C TRP A 499 19.31 -21.69 0.20
N GLN A 500 18.14 -21.16 -0.19
CA GLN A 500 17.45 -20.12 0.57
C GLN A 500 17.12 -20.60 1.98
N GLN A 501 16.60 -21.82 2.12
CA GLN A 501 16.33 -22.39 3.44
C GLN A 501 17.59 -22.51 4.29
N LEU A 502 18.70 -22.97 3.70
CA LEU A 502 19.99 -23.06 4.35
C LEU A 502 20.51 -21.68 4.80
N GLN A 503 20.44 -20.67 3.92
CA GLN A 503 20.86 -19.31 4.23
C GLN A 503 20.03 -18.70 5.38
N LYS A 504 18.72 -18.90 5.39
CA LYS A 504 17.84 -18.45 6.48
C LYS A 504 18.26 -19.01 7.84
N MET A 505 18.74 -20.26 7.88
CA MET A 505 19.25 -20.86 9.12
C MET A 505 20.61 -20.31 9.54
N LEU A 506 21.53 -20.11 8.59
CA LEU A 506 22.87 -19.60 8.87
C LEU A 506 22.86 -18.14 9.36
N TYR A 507 21.85 -17.36 8.96
CA TYR A 507 21.64 -15.98 9.43
C TYR A 507 20.59 -15.85 10.53
N ALA A 508 20.21 -16.96 11.17
CA ALA A 508 19.21 -16.97 12.23
C ALA A 508 19.65 -16.10 13.43
N LYS A 509 18.71 -15.29 13.95
CA LYS A 509 18.96 -14.41 15.10
C LYS A 509 17.79 -14.36 16.07
N TYR A 510 18.09 -14.05 17.33
CA TYR A 510 17.13 -13.69 18.37
C TYR A 510 17.58 -12.37 19.00
N GLY A 511 16.98 -11.26 18.56
CA GLY A 511 17.50 -9.93 18.87
C GLY A 511 18.94 -9.79 18.38
N ASP A 512 19.85 -9.45 19.30
CA ASP A 512 21.29 -9.31 19.03
C ASP A 512 22.06 -10.64 19.04
N ILE A 513 21.39 -11.76 19.35
CA ILE A 513 22.03 -13.07 19.43
C ILE A 513 22.02 -13.72 18.05
N ALA A 514 23.20 -13.89 17.47
CA ALA A 514 23.41 -14.80 16.34
C ALA A 514 23.73 -16.22 16.86
N PHE A 515 23.26 -17.22 16.13
CA PHE A 515 23.49 -18.63 16.45
C PHE A 515 24.70 -19.18 15.72
#